data_AF-A0A368QRJ8-F1
#
_entry.id   AF-A0A368QRJ8-F1
#
_cell.length_a   1.000
_cell.length_b   1.000
_cell.length_c   1.000
_cell.angle_alpha   90.00
_cell.angle_beta   90.00
_cell.angle_gamma   90.00
#
_symmetry.space_group_name_H-M   'P 1'
#
loop_
_entity.id
_entity.type
_entity.pdbx_description
1 polymer ?
#
loop_
_entity_poly.entity_id
_entity_poly.type
_entity_poly.pdbx_seq_one_letter_code
_entity_poly.pdbx_strand_id
1 'polypeptide(L)'
;MPPPAPPLHLSLHPPYTLPPSRRRASRSPCVASRPIAPRPASLLRGVRRPLRAAQGEEAVSEGAAWPDGSEEELRRLLELLPGELRRRVETHPELPALVEVVMDLGRPPLARFPSGDFLLSHRPISFDDLQHATSQVGDFGADNRAGISRTLHRISAIRNRKGVIVGLTCRVGRAVPGSANLLQDLVKDGGSLLLIGPPGVGKTTVIREIARMLADDYKKRVMIVDTSNEIGGDGDIPHPGIGNARRLQVPNQDMQHKVLIEAVENHMPQAIVIDEIGTKLEAMAASTIAQRGIQLVATAHGVTIENLIMNPSLEMLVGGIQVRTFCISFSVRFPNQNVVFCCSCL
;
A
#
# COMPACT_ATOMS: atom_id res chain seq x y z
N MET A 1 -44.72 22.88 -46.94
CA MET A 1 -43.88 21.66 -46.91
C MET A 1 -42.71 21.88 -47.85
N PRO A 2 -41.46 21.90 -47.36
CA PRO A 2 -40.28 21.88 -48.21
C PRO A 2 -40.03 20.47 -48.78
N PRO A 3 -39.38 20.33 -49.94
CA PRO A 3 -39.06 19.02 -50.50
C PRO A 3 -37.98 18.30 -49.66
N PRO A 4 -38.01 16.96 -49.58
CA PRO A 4 -37.03 16.20 -48.81
C PRO A 4 -35.64 16.24 -49.48
N ALA A 5 -34.61 16.36 -48.66
CA ALA A 5 -33.21 16.32 -49.07
C ALA A 5 -32.84 14.94 -49.67
N PRO A 6 -31.97 14.87 -50.70
CA PRO A 6 -31.52 13.63 -51.30
C PRO A 6 -30.56 12.84 -50.37
N PRO A 7 -30.53 11.51 -50.46
CA PRO A 7 -29.73 10.66 -49.57
C PRO A 7 -28.22 10.81 -49.86
N LEU A 8 -27.42 10.94 -48.79
CA LEU A 8 -25.97 10.89 -48.85
C LEU A 8 -25.52 9.44 -49.13
N HIS A 9 -24.95 9.23 -50.31
CA HIS A 9 -24.24 8.00 -50.67
C HIS A 9 -22.96 7.86 -49.80
N LEU A 10 -22.89 6.81 -48.97
CA LEU A 10 -21.63 6.35 -48.38
C LEU A 10 -20.80 5.68 -49.48
N SER A 11 -19.80 6.40 -49.99
CA SER A 11 -18.74 5.82 -50.83
C SER A 11 -17.76 5.05 -49.95
N LEU A 12 -17.88 3.73 -49.92
CA LEU A 12 -16.89 2.82 -49.34
C LEU A 12 -15.66 2.81 -50.25
N HIS A 13 -14.56 3.40 -49.80
CA HIS A 13 -13.25 3.22 -50.42
C HIS A 13 -12.70 1.81 -50.12
N PRO A 14 -12.19 1.07 -51.11
CA PRO A 14 -11.56 -0.22 -50.88
C PRO A 14 -10.20 -0.06 -50.17
N PRO A 15 -9.75 -1.07 -49.41
CA PRO A 15 -8.51 -1.00 -48.65
C PRO A 15 -7.28 -0.99 -49.58
N TYR A 16 -6.37 -0.05 -49.33
CA TYR A 16 -5.05 0.02 -49.95
C TYR A 16 -4.22 -1.24 -49.62
N THR A 17 -3.81 -1.95 -50.66
CA THR A 17 -2.85 -3.05 -50.61
C THR A 17 -1.41 -2.51 -50.66
N LEU A 18 -0.62 -2.77 -49.61
CA LEU A 18 0.81 -2.49 -49.59
C LEU A 18 1.59 -3.65 -50.25
N PRO A 19 2.60 -3.38 -51.10
CA PRO A 19 3.42 -4.41 -51.72
C PRO A 19 4.47 -4.99 -50.75
N PRO A 20 4.94 -6.24 -50.97
CA PRO A 20 5.79 -6.95 -50.02
C PRO A 20 7.23 -6.42 -50.04
N SER A 21 7.75 -6.00 -48.88
CA SER A 21 9.16 -5.66 -48.72
C SER A 21 10.01 -6.93 -48.53
N ARG A 22 11.05 -7.02 -49.36
CA ARG A 22 12.00 -8.12 -49.44
C ARG A 22 12.75 -8.32 -48.12
N ARG A 23 12.67 -9.51 -47.55
CA ARG A 23 13.58 -9.98 -46.49
C ARG A 23 15.01 -10.05 -47.02
N ARG A 24 15.88 -9.19 -46.52
CA ARG A 24 17.34 -9.29 -46.72
C ARG A 24 17.93 -9.90 -45.45
N ALA A 25 18.46 -11.11 -45.58
CA ALA A 25 19.21 -11.79 -44.55
C ALA A 25 20.56 -11.08 -44.35
N SER A 26 20.78 -10.52 -43.16
CA SER A 26 22.11 -10.13 -42.69
C SER A 26 22.55 -11.13 -41.62
N ARG A 27 23.44 -12.03 -42.00
CA ARG A 27 24.25 -12.83 -41.10
C ARG A 27 25.25 -11.89 -40.41
N SER A 28 25.27 -11.89 -39.08
CA SER A 28 26.37 -11.35 -38.27
C SER A 28 26.85 -12.45 -37.33
N PRO A 29 28.18 -12.62 -37.15
CA PRO A 29 28.75 -13.83 -36.57
C PRO A 29 28.67 -13.85 -35.04
N CYS A 30 28.33 -15.01 -34.50
CA CYS A 30 28.44 -15.34 -33.09
C CYS A 30 29.90 -15.29 -32.63
N VAL A 31 30.20 -14.41 -31.68
CA VAL A 31 31.46 -14.45 -30.92
C VAL A 31 31.26 -15.39 -29.73
N ALA A 32 31.93 -16.53 -29.78
CA ALA A 32 31.95 -17.52 -28.71
C ALA A 32 32.80 -17.01 -27.53
N SER A 33 32.15 -16.78 -26.39
CA SER A 33 32.81 -16.55 -25.09
C SER A 33 33.38 -17.88 -24.58
N ARG A 34 34.71 -17.94 -24.42
CA ARG A 34 35.42 -19.05 -23.75
C ARG A 34 35.15 -19.05 -22.23
N PRO A 35 35.08 -20.22 -21.57
CA PRO A 35 34.85 -20.33 -20.13
C PRO A 35 36.12 -20.03 -19.34
N ILE A 36 35.99 -19.25 -18.26
CA ILE A 36 37.04 -18.98 -17.27
C ILE A 36 36.94 -20.06 -16.19
N ALA A 37 38.02 -20.84 -16.03
CA ALA A 37 38.17 -21.88 -15.01
C ALA A 37 38.46 -21.27 -13.61
N PRO A 38 38.04 -21.93 -12.51
CA PRO A 38 38.32 -21.47 -11.16
C PRO A 38 39.77 -21.80 -10.75
N ARG A 39 40.46 -20.85 -10.12
CA ARG A 39 41.78 -21.05 -9.50
C ARG A 39 41.64 -21.51 -8.03
N PRO A 40 42.54 -22.37 -7.52
CA PRO A 40 42.40 -22.99 -6.21
C PRO A 40 42.87 -22.08 -5.08
N ALA A 41 42.24 -22.24 -3.90
CA ALA A 41 42.62 -21.60 -2.65
C ALA A 41 43.88 -22.27 -2.07
N SER A 42 44.94 -21.50 -1.88
CA SER A 42 46.12 -21.92 -1.13
C SER A 42 46.10 -21.36 0.29
N LEU A 43 46.26 -22.30 1.23
CA LEU A 43 46.53 -22.14 2.64
C LEU A 43 47.74 -21.25 2.90
N LEU A 44 47.61 -20.24 3.76
CA LEU A 44 48.70 -19.78 4.61
C LEU A 44 48.20 -19.49 6.04
N ARG A 45 48.77 -20.25 6.97
CA ARG A 45 48.66 -20.17 8.42
C ARG A 45 49.53 -19.03 8.98
N GLY A 46 49.11 -18.50 10.13
CA GLY A 46 49.93 -17.74 11.10
C GLY A 46 49.78 -16.23 10.92
N VAL A 47 49.44 -15.41 11.92
CA VAL A 47 49.88 -15.41 13.32
C VAL A 47 48.80 -14.76 14.21
N ARG A 48 48.53 -15.34 15.39
CA ARG A 48 47.75 -14.77 16.53
C ARG A 48 48.72 -13.97 17.41
N ARG A 49 48.45 -12.78 17.98
CA ARG A 49 47.52 -12.34 19.07
C ARG A 49 48.01 -10.91 19.49
N PRO A 50 47.38 -10.15 20.42
CA PRO A 50 46.03 -10.24 21.01
C PRO A 50 45.24 -8.91 20.94
N LEU A 51 43.90 -8.95 20.89
CA LEU A 51 43.06 -7.79 21.24
C LEU A 51 42.49 -7.97 22.64
N ARG A 52 42.70 -6.94 23.46
CA ARG A 52 42.25 -6.78 24.84
C ARG A 52 40.72 -6.76 24.88
N ALA A 53 40.15 -7.52 25.81
CA ALA A 53 38.73 -7.54 26.09
C ALA A 53 38.25 -6.16 26.58
N ALA A 54 37.36 -5.53 25.83
CA ALA A 54 36.45 -4.52 26.36
C ALA A 54 35.18 -5.26 26.78
N GLN A 55 34.87 -5.17 28.07
CA GLN A 55 33.64 -5.69 28.65
C GLN A 55 32.48 -4.95 27.99
N GLY A 56 31.62 -5.69 27.30
CA GLY A 56 30.36 -5.17 26.80
C GLY A 56 29.41 -5.00 27.97
N GLU A 57 28.99 -3.76 28.20
CA GLU A 57 27.80 -3.46 28.96
C GLU A 57 26.61 -4.08 28.23
N GLU A 58 25.86 -4.92 28.96
CA GLU A 58 24.60 -5.48 28.51
C GLU A 58 23.63 -4.34 28.24
N ALA A 59 23.34 -4.10 26.96
CA ALA A 59 22.23 -3.26 26.55
C ALA A 59 20.94 -3.95 26.95
N VAL A 60 20.41 -3.56 28.11
CA VAL A 60 19.04 -3.87 28.52
C VAL A 60 18.13 -3.38 27.41
N SER A 61 17.39 -4.30 26.80
CA SER A 61 16.36 -3.99 25.81
C SER A 61 15.32 -3.10 26.47
N GLU A 62 15.35 -1.80 26.17
CA GLU A 62 14.26 -0.89 26.50
C GLU A 62 12.98 -1.48 25.89
N GLY A 63 12.04 -1.86 26.75
CA GLY A 63 10.75 -2.38 26.34
C GLY A 63 10.09 -1.40 25.38
N ALA A 64 9.68 -1.90 24.22
CA ALA A 64 9.01 -1.09 23.21
C ALA A 64 7.77 -0.44 23.83
N ALA A 65 7.87 0.85 24.15
CA ALA A 65 6.75 1.63 24.65
C ALA A 65 5.67 1.66 23.56
N TRP A 66 4.44 1.30 23.93
CA TRP A 66 3.30 1.40 23.03
C TRP A 66 3.10 2.86 22.63
N PRO A 67 2.99 3.19 21.33
CA PRO A 67 2.38 4.45 20.92
C PRO A 67 0.99 4.56 21.56
N ASP A 68 0.59 5.74 22.04
CA ASP A 68 -0.70 5.96 22.69
C ASP A 68 -1.87 5.37 21.86
N GLY A 69 -2.72 4.57 22.49
CA GLY A 69 -3.90 3.93 21.87
C GLY A 69 -3.65 2.59 21.16
N SER A 70 -2.40 2.26 20.79
CA SER A 70 -2.09 1.03 20.03
C SER A 70 -2.31 -0.26 20.82
N GLU A 71 -2.16 -0.23 22.15
CA GLU A 71 -2.45 -1.38 23.01
C GLU A 71 -3.95 -1.70 23.04
N GLU A 72 -4.80 -0.67 23.10
CA GLU A 72 -6.26 -0.83 23.11
C GLU A 72 -6.79 -1.33 21.77
N GLU A 73 -6.24 -0.83 20.66
CA GLU A 73 -6.54 -1.37 19.33
C GLU A 73 -6.17 -2.86 19.26
N LEU A 74 -4.96 -3.23 19.70
CA LEU A 74 -4.53 -4.63 19.67
C LEU A 74 -5.45 -5.52 20.51
N ARG A 75 -5.88 -5.07 21.70
CA ARG A 75 -6.81 -5.82 22.55
C ARG A 75 -8.09 -6.18 21.80
N ARG A 76 -8.61 -5.29 20.95
CA ARG A 76 -9.81 -5.56 20.13
C ARG A 76 -9.59 -6.65 19.09
N LEU A 77 -8.37 -6.80 18.54
CA LEU A 77 -8.04 -7.96 17.71
C LEU A 77 -7.91 -9.24 18.54
N LEU A 78 -7.33 -9.16 19.74
CA LEU A 78 -7.17 -10.33 20.62
C LEU A 78 -8.50 -10.86 21.15
N GLU A 79 -9.52 -10.00 21.28
CA GLU A 79 -10.90 -10.40 21.59
C GLU A 79 -11.51 -11.37 20.57
N LEU A 80 -11.05 -11.32 19.31
CA LEU A 80 -11.47 -12.29 18.29
C LEU A 80 -10.98 -13.71 18.57
N LEU A 81 -9.93 -13.85 19.38
CA LEU A 81 -9.30 -15.14 19.65
C LEU A 81 -10.01 -15.84 20.81
N PRO A 82 -10.29 -17.16 20.70
CA PRO A 82 -10.74 -17.96 21.82
C PRO A 82 -9.83 -17.81 23.04
N GLY A 83 -10.41 -17.84 24.24
CA GLY A 83 -9.73 -17.43 25.48
C GLY A 83 -8.39 -18.13 25.77
N GLU A 84 -8.20 -19.38 25.36
CA GLU A 84 -6.90 -20.06 25.46
C GLU A 84 -5.85 -19.42 24.54
N LEU A 85 -6.19 -19.20 23.27
CA LEU A 85 -5.29 -18.63 22.27
C LEU A 85 -4.94 -17.19 22.62
N ARG A 86 -5.95 -16.39 23.03
CA ARG A 86 -5.77 -15.03 23.52
C ARG A 86 -4.72 -14.96 24.63
N ARG A 87 -4.89 -15.74 25.71
CA ARG A 87 -3.94 -15.76 26.83
C ARG A 87 -2.52 -16.12 26.37
N ARG A 88 -2.39 -17.08 25.45
CA ARG A 88 -1.08 -17.50 24.93
C ARG A 88 -0.40 -16.38 24.16
N VAL A 89 -1.13 -15.65 23.32
CA VAL A 89 -0.60 -14.46 22.62
C VAL A 89 -0.21 -13.37 23.62
N GLU A 90 -1.09 -13.05 24.59
CA GLU A 90 -0.87 -11.99 25.60
C GLU A 90 0.37 -12.24 26.48
N THR A 91 0.72 -13.51 26.72
CA THR A 91 1.91 -13.88 27.50
C THR A 91 3.22 -13.80 26.71
N HIS A 92 3.18 -13.57 25.40
CA HIS A 92 4.38 -13.54 24.56
C HIS A 92 5.17 -12.24 24.77
N PRO A 93 6.51 -12.28 24.96
CA PRO A 93 7.32 -11.09 25.25
C PRO A 93 7.29 -10.06 24.11
N GLU A 94 7.11 -10.52 22.86
CA GLU A 94 7.02 -9.66 21.68
C GLU A 94 5.58 -9.28 21.30
N LEU A 95 4.61 -9.35 22.22
CA LEU A 95 3.22 -8.93 21.97
C LEU A 95 3.11 -7.57 21.23
N PRO A 96 3.88 -6.51 21.59
CA PRO A 96 3.86 -5.24 20.86
C PRO A 96 4.20 -5.34 19.38
N ALA A 97 4.97 -6.36 18.99
CA ALA A 97 5.41 -6.61 17.62
C ALA A 97 4.59 -7.69 16.90
N LEU A 98 3.46 -8.16 17.45
CA LEU A 98 2.59 -9.15 16.79
C LEU A 98 2.25 -8.73 15.37
N VAL A 99 2.52 -9.59 14.38
CA VAL A 99 2.28 -9.31 12.96
C VAL A 99 0.89 -9.81 12.56
N GLU A 100 0.62 -11.08 12.81
CA GLU A 100 -0.67 -11.70 12.50
C GLU A 100 -0.92 -12.96 13.34
N VAL A 101 -2.18 -13.36 13.42
CA VAL A 101 -2.61 -14.66 13.96
C VAL A 101 -3.31 -15.44 12.85
N VAL A 102 -2.91 -16.70 12.67
CA VAL A 102 -3.42 -17.62 11.64
C VAL A 102 -4.20 -18.74 12.31
N MET A 103 -5.44 -18.94 11.86
CA MET A 103 -6.34 -19.97 12.35
C MET A 103 -6.94 -20.72 11.17
N ASP A 104 -6.47 -21.93 10.91
CA ASP A 104 -6.97 -22.79 9.83
C ASP A 104 -7.67 -24.00 10.41
N LEU A 105 -8.90 -24.30 9.95
CA LEU A 105 -9.66 -25.46 10.41
C LEU A 105 -8.84 -26.75 10.31
N GLY A 106 -8.76 -27.49 11.42
CA GLY A 106 -8.01 -28.74 11.51
C GLY A 106 -6.49 -28.57 11.60
N ARG A 107 -5.98 -27.33 11.78
CA ARG A 107 -4.56 -27.06 12.01
C ARG A 107 -4.30 -26.37 13.34
N PRO A 108 -3.13 -26.57 13.94
CA PRO A 108 -2.71 -25.80 15.10
C PRO A 108 -2.60 -24.29 14.78
N PRO A 109 -3.12 -23.39 15.63
CA PRO A 109 -3.05 -21.95 15.41
C PRO A 109 -1.66 -21.37 15.66
N LEU A 110 -1.30 -20.34 14.88
CA LEU A 110 0.01 -19.69 14.91
C LEU A 110 -0.15 -18.18 15.12
N ALA A 111 0.74 -17.60 15.92
CA ALA A 111 1.00 -16.17 15.92
C ALA A 111 2.34 -15.90 15.22
N ARG A 112 2.44 -14.83 14.43
CA ARG A 112 3.69 -14.44 13.77
C ARG A 112 4.27 -13.21 14.42
N PHE A 113 5.56 -13.27 14.73
CA PHE A 113 6.37 -12.18 15.24
C PHE A 113 7.58 -11.95 14.31
N PRO A 114 8.29 -10.83 14.42
CA PRO A 114 9.54 -10.63 13.67
C PRO A 114 10.59 -11.70 13.93
N SER A 115 10.59 -12.29 15.13
CA SER A 115 11.46 -13.40 15.52
C SER A 115 11.05 -14.75 14.91
N GLY A 116 9.82 -14.89 14.43
CA GLY A 116 9.32 -16.10 13.77
C GLY A 116 7.89 -16.49 14.16
N ASP A 117 7.50 -17.69 13.74
CA ASP A 117 6.19 -18.26 14.02
C ASP A 117 6.15 -18.89 15.42
N PHE A 118 5.11 -18.57 16.18
CA PHE A 118 4.86 -19.05 17.53
C PHE A 118 3.59 -19.90 17.58
N LEU A 119 3.73 -21.15 18.01
CA LEU A 119 2.62 -22.08 18.16
C LEU A 119 1.77 -21.74 19.39
N LEU A 120 0.51 -21.38 19.17
CA LEU A 120 -0.39 -20.95 20.25
C LEU A 120 -0.94 -22.14 21.04
N SER A 121 -1.35 -23.20 20.34
CA SER A 121 -1.83 -24.45 20.93
C SER A 121 -1.52 -25.62 20.00
N HIS A 122 -1.36 -26.82 20.57
CA HIS A 122 -1.29 -28.06 19.78
C HIS A 122 -2.69 -28.54 19.36
N ARG A 123 -3.75 -28.07 20.02
CA ARG A 123 -5.13 -28.37 19.63
C ARG A 123 -5.42 -27.74 18.27
N PRO A 124 -5.91 -28.52 17.29
CA PRO A 124 -6.34 -27.97 16.02
C PRO A 124 -7.53 -27.01 16.17
N ILE A 125 -7.57 -25.96 15.36
CA ILE A 125 -8.71 -25.04 15.25
C ILE A 125 -9.96 -25.80 14.82
N SER A 126 -11.04 -25.57 15.57
CA SER A 126 -12.37 -26.11 15.31
C SER A 126 -13.25 -25.10 14.57
N PHE A 127 -14.41 -25.56 14.11
CA PHE A 127 -15.42 -24.66 13.55
C PHE A 127 -15.92 -23.62 14.56
N ASP A 128 -16.07 -24.01 15.83
CA ASP A 128 -16.53 -23.11 16.89
C ASP A 128 -15.54 -21.98 17.14
N ASP A 129 -14.23 -22.25 17.04
CA ASP A 129 -13.18 -21.24 17.18
C ASP A 129 -13.28 -20.18 16.06
N LEU A 130 -13.48 -20.64 14.82
CA LEU A 130 -13.69 -19.74 13.68
C LEU A 130 -15.00 -18.97 13.81
N GLN A 131 -16.08 -19.64 14.25
CA GLN A 131 -17.38 -19.01 14.44
C GLN A 131 -17.30 -17.91 15.51
N HIS A 132 -16.62 -18.16 16.63
CA HIS A 132 -16.37 -17.20 17.69
C HIS A 132 -15.63 -15.96 17.19
N ALA A 133 -14.61 -16.13 16.36
CA ALA A 133 -13.90 -15.00 15.76
C ALA A 133 -14.81 -14.23 14.81
N THR A 134 -15.54 -14.92 13.92
CA THR A 134 -16.37 -14.27 12.91
C THR A 134 -17.61 -13.57 13.46
N SER A 135 -18.14 -13.99 14.60
CA SER A 135 -19.31 -13.34 15.23
C SER A 135 -18.97 -11.97 15.84
N GLN A 136 -17.68 -11.68 16.03
CA GLN A 136 -17.18 -10.44 16.60
C GLN A 136 -16.64 -9.48 15.52
N VAL A 137 -16.53 -9.95 14.28
CA VAL A 137 -16.09 -9.15 13.14
C VAL A 137 -17.32 -8.71 12.34
N GLY A 138 -17.25 -7.54 11.68
CA GLY A 138 -18.27 -7.11 10.75
C GLY A 138 -18.38 -8.02 9.52
N ASP A 139 -19.27 -7.68 8.60
CA ASP A 139 -19.45 -8.44 7.37
C ASP A 139 -18.17 -8.47 6.53
N PHE A 140 -17.89 -9.64 5.93
CA PHE A 140 -16.82 -9.76 4.96
C PHE A 140 -17.25 -9.16 3.63
N GLY A 141 -16.44 -8.23 3.11
CA GLY A 141 -16.64 -7.60 1.81
C GLY A 141 -16.45 -8.56 0.64
N ALA A 142 -16.64 -8.04 -0.57
CA ALA A 142 -16.51 -8.80 -1.82
C ALA A 142 -15.09 -9.36 -2.04
N ASP A 143 -14.07 -8.77 -1.42
CA ASP A 143 -12.67 -9.21 -1.46
C ASP A 143 -12.33 -10.26 -0.38
N ASN A 144 -13.34 -10.75 0.35
CA ASN A 144 -13.24 -11.72 1.42
C ASN A 144 -12.41 -11.22 2.63
N ARG A 145 -12.40 -9.91 2.84
CA ARG A 145 -11.79 -9.25 3.99
C ARG A 145 -12.84 -8.55 4.83
N ALA A 146 -12.53 -8.41 6.11
CA ALA A 146 -13.22 -7.57 7.05
C ALA A 146 -12.18 -6.90 7.95
N GLY A 147 -12.59 -5.88 8.68
CA GLY A 147 -11.78 -5.30 9.73
C GLY A 147 -12.60 -5.00 10.96
N ILE A 148 -11.94 -4.40 11.93
CA ILE A 148 -12.56 -4.03 13.20
C ILE A 148 -12.75 -2.52 13.17
N SER A 149 -14.00 -2.05 13.33
CA SER A 149 -14.31 -0.63 13.20
C SER A 149 -13.43 0.22 14.10
N ARG A 150 -12.90 1.35 13.60
CA ARG A 150 -11.96 2.24 14.30
C ARG A 150 -10.56 1.66 14.57
N THR A 151 -10.19 0.52 14.01
CA THR A 151 -8.81 0.01 14.02
C THR A 151 -8.29 -0.15 12.59
N LEU A 152 -7.01 -0.45 12.43
CA LEU A 152 -6.40 -0.80 11.13
C LEU A 152 -6.25 -2.32 10.96
N HIS A 153 -6.83 -3.11 11.85
CA HIS A 153 -6.70 -4.56 11.82
C HIS A 153 -7.51 -5.18 10.68
N ARG A 154 -6.94 -6.20 10.05
CA ARG A 154 -7.52 -6.83 8.86
C ARG A 154 -7.67 -8.33 9.04
N ILE A 155 -8.88 -8.83 8.85
CA ILE A 155 -9.26 -10.22 9.00
C ILE A 155 -9.58 -10.75 7.59
N SER A 156 -8.73 -11.60 7.07
CA SER A 156 -8.92 -12.23 5.76
C SER A 156 -9.44 -13.65 5.95
N ALA A 157 -10.57 -13.97 5.32
CA ALA A 157 -11.14 -15.30 5.39
C ALA A 157 -10.57 -16.21 4.30
N ILE A 158 -10.53 -17.51 4.60
CA ILE A 158 -10.39 -18.58 3.63
C ILE A 158 -11.72 -19.32 3.60
N ARG A 159 -12.32 -19.45 2.42
CA ARG A 159 -13.62 -20.11 2.25
C ARG A 159 -13.50 -21.38 1.44
N ASN A 160 -14.29 -22.39 1.79
CA ASN A 160 -14.43 -23.59 0.96
C ASN A 160 -15.38 -23.34 -0.22
N ARG A 161 -15.56 -24.35 -1.08
CA ARG A 161 -16.43 -24.27 -2.27
C ARG A 161 -17.91 -23.97 -1.98
N LYS A 162 -18.35 -24.16 -0.73
CA LYS A 162 -19.72 -23.85 -0.27
C LYS A 162 -19.82 -22.44 0.33
N GLY A 163 -18.74 -21.65 0.29
CA GLY A 163 -18.69 -20.31 0.88
C GLY A 163 -18.49 -20.28 2.40
N VAL A 164 -18.32 -21.44 3.05
CA VAL A 164 -18.11 -21.52 4.51
C VAL A 164 -16.68 -21.12 4.84
N ILE A 165 -16.50 -20.29 5.86
CA ILE A 165 -15.18 -19.90 6.39
C ILE A 165 -14.52 -21.12 7.02
N VAL A 166 -13.33 -21.45 6.53
CA VAL A 166 -12.50 -22.57 6.99
C VAL A 166 -11.12 -22.12 7.44
N GLY A 167 -10.84 -20.82 7.40
CA GLY A 167 -9.63 -20.25 7.96
C GLY A 167 -9.70 -18.73 8.05
N LEU A 168 -8.86 -18.16 8.91
CA LEU A 168 -8.75 -16.72 9.16
C LEU A 168 -7.28 -16.34 9.27
N THR A 169 -6.93 -15.21 8.67
CA THR A 169 -5.68 -14.49 8.92
C THR A 169 -6.00 -13.13 9.52
N CYS A 170 -5.69 -12.95 10.79
CA CYS A 170 -5.94 -11.72 11.55
C CYS A 170 -4.65 -10.90 11.62
N ARG A 171 -4.51 -9.89 10.77
CA ARG A 171 -3.34 -9.01 10.68
C ARG A 171 -3.46 -7.79 11.57
N VAL A 172 -2.40 -7.50 12.30
CA VAL A 172 -2.31 -6.32 13.17
C VAL A 172 -1.86 -5.11 12.35
N GLY A 173 -2.82 -4.30 11.88
CA GLY A 173 -2.53 -2.96 11.39
C GLY A 173 -2.17 -2.00 12.51
N ARG A 174 -1.28 -1.04 12.23
CA ARG A 174 -0.82 -0.01 13.17
C ARG A 174 -0.73 1.34 12.48
N ALA A 175 -1.04 2.40 13.21
CA ALA A 175 -0.66 3.76 12.83
C ALA A 175 0.74 4.05 13.37
N VAL A 176 1.62 4.60 12.52
CA VAL A 176 2.99 4.93 12.89
C VAL A 176 3.15 6.44 12.78
N PRO A 177 2.91 7.20 13.87
CA PRO A 177 3.05 8.64 13.84
C PRO A 177 4.50 9.04 13.54
N GLY A 178 4.67 10.20 12.91
CA GLY A 178 5.99 10.73 12.56
C GLY A 178 6.68 10.03 11.38
N SER A 179 6.04 9.05 10.73
CA SER A 179 6.59 8.36 9.54
C SER A 179 6.82 9.31 8.35
N ALA A 180 6.19 10.48 8.35
CA ALA A 180 6.28 11.47 7.29
C ALA A 180 7.05 12.76 7.70
N ASN A 181 7.75 12.76 8.86
CA ASN A 181 8.46 13.94 9.35
C ASN A 181 9.49 14.51 8.35
N LEU A 182 10.19 13.63 7.62
CA LEU A 182 11.16 14.06 6.60
C LEU A 182 10.51 14.75 5.39
N LEU A 183 9.18 14.62 5.23
CA LEU A 183 8.42 15.23 4.14
C LEU A 183 7.65 16.47 4.63
N GLN A 184 7.82 16.88 5.89
CA GLN A 184 7.01 17.93 6.50
C GLN A 184 7.05 19.25 5.73
N ASP A 185 8.24 19.67 5.29
CA ASP A 185 8.42 20.90 4.50
C ASP A 185 7.68 20.81 3.16
N LEU A 186 7.81 19.69 2.45
CA LEU A 186 7.14 19.45 1.17
C LEU A 186 5.62 19.43 1.31
N VAL A 187 5.11 18.82 2.38
CA VAL A 187 3.67 18.79 2.71
C VAL A 187 3.16 20.21 2.97
N LYS A 188 3.93 21.00 3.72
CA LYS A 188 3.60 22.38 4.10
C LYS A 188 3.57 23.32 2.90
N ASP A 189 4.53 23.17 1.98
CA ASP A 189 4.67 24.00 0.77
C ASP A 189 3.46 23.86 -0.18
N GLY A 190 2.60 22.86 0.04
CA GLY A 190 1.34 22.72 -0.66
C GLY A 190 1.45 22.03 -2.03
N GLY A 191 2.65 21.59 -2.41
CA GLY A 191 2.86 20.78 -3.60
C GLY A 191 2.18 19.41 -3.49
N SER A 192 1.69 18.91 -4.63
CA SER A 192 1.17 17.56 -4.72
C SER A 192 2.30 16.53 -4.61
N LEU A 193 2.03 15.40 -3.95
CA LEU A 193 2.98 14.35 -3.63
C LEU A 193 2.48 13.02 -4.21
N LEU A 194 3.30 12.38 -5.02
CA LEU A 194 3.06 11.02 -5.51
C LEU A 194 4.15 10.09 -4.99
N LEU A 195 3.75 9.08 -4.19
CA LEU A 195 4.66 8.08 -3.62
C LEU A 195 4.68 6.83 -4.50
N ILE A 196 5.88 6.43 -4.90
CA ILE A 196 6.10 5.26 -5.77
C ILE A 196 6.97 4.25 -5.01
N GLY A 197 6.81 2.97 -5.31
CA GLY A 197 7.68 1.94 -4.78
C GLY A 197 7.02 0.57 -4.71
N PRO A 198 7.79 -0.48 -4.43
CA PRO A 198 7.29 -1.84 -4.34
C PRO A 198 6.11 -1.98 -3.34
N PRO A 199 5.29 -3.02 -3.49
CA PRO A 199 4.32 -3.39 -2.46
C PRO A 199 5.02 -3.63 -1.11
N GLY A 200 4.35 -3.24 -0.01
CA GLY A 200 4.83 -3.52 1.36
C GLY A 200 5.92 -2.60 1.91
N VAL A 201 6.38 -1.59 1.17
CA VAL A 201 7.43 -0.65 1.65
C VAL A 201 6.94 0.43 2.63
N GLY A 202 5.64 0.45 2.97
CA GLY A 202 5.08 1.42 3.91
C GLY A 202 4.49 2.69 3.29
N LYS A 203 4.22 2.71 1.98
CA LYS A 203 3.61 3.88 1.29
C LYS A 203 2.32 4.34 1.98
N THR A 204 1.42 3.40 2.29
CA THR A 204 0.14 3.67 2.95
C THR A 204 0.33 4.29 4.34
N THR A 205 1.34 3.84 5.09
CA THR A 205 1.70 4.41 6.40
C THR A 205 2.11 5.87 6.27
N VAL A 206 2.92 6.20 5.25
CA VAL A 206 3.36 7.58 5.00
C VAL A 206 2.20 8.48 4.58
N ILE A 207 1.36 8.06 3.62
CA ILE A 207 0.22 8.91 3.19
C ILE A 207 -0.83 9.10 4.29
N ARG A 208 -1.01 8.10 5.17
CA ARG A 208 -1.89 8.22 6.33
C ARG A 208 -1.41 9.30 7.29
N GLU A 209 -0.11 9.31 7.60
CA GLU A 209 0.49 10.34 8.44
C GLU A 209 0.45 11.72 7.77
N ILE A 210 0.65 11.79 6.44
CA ILE A 210 0.47 13.05 5.69
C ILE A 210 -0.97 13.56 5.79
N ALA A 211 -1.98 12.68 5.69
CA ALA A 211 -3.38 13.06 5.86
C ALA A 211 -3.64 13.67 7.24
N ARG A 212 -3.13 13.03 8.30
CA ARG A 212 -3.20 13.52 9.68
C ARG A 212 -2.51 14.88 9.83
N MET A 213 -1.27 15.02 9.34
CA MET A 213 -0.53 16.30 9.38
C MET A 213 -1.29 17.43 8.66
N LEU A 214 -1.82 17.16 7.46
CA LEU A 214 -2.60 18.13 6.70
C LEU A 214 -3.87 18.57 7.44
N ALA A 215 -4.59 17.63 8.06
CA ALA A 215 -5.83 17.91 8.76
C ALA A 215 -5.61 18.56 10.14
N ASP A 216 -4.69 18.04 10.94
CA ASP A 216 -4.52 18.44 12.34
C ASP A 216 -3.48 19.53 12.52
N ASP A 217 -2.33 19.42 11.87
CA ASP A 217 -1.21 20.33 12.10
C ASP A 217 -1.37 21.58 11.20
N TYR A 218 -1.81 21.38 9.95
CA TYR A 218 -2.02 22.46 8.97
C TYR A 218 -3.48 22.91 8.81
N LYS A 219 -4.42 22.29 9.53
CA LYS A 219 -5.85 22.67 9.56
C LYS A 219 -6.49 22.76 8.17
N LYS A 220 -6.03 21.94 7.22
CA LYS A 220 -6.62 21.87 5.87
C LYS A 220 -7.90 21.04 5.88
N ARG A 221 -8.82 21.38 4.98
CA ARG A 221 -9.95 20.51 4.64
C ARG A 221 -9.43 19.34 3.81
N VAL A 222 -9.18 18.21 4.46
CA VAL A 222 -8.66 16.98 3.82
C VAL A 222 -9.80 16.00 3.55
N MET A 223 -9.86 15.50 2.32
CA MET A 223 -10.72 14.37 1.94
C MET A 223 -9.85 13.18 1.54
N ILE A 224 -10.08 12.03 2.15
CA ILE A 224 -9.45 10.77 1.79
C ILE A 224 -10.40 10.00 0.89
N VAL A 225 -9.93 9.56 -0.28
CA VAL A 225 -10.65 8.63 -1.15
C VAL A 225 -10.01 7.26 -0.96
N ASP A 226 -10.70 6.41 -0.21
CA ASP A 226 -10.18 5.14 0.31
C ASP A 226 -10.89 3.97 -0.37
N THR A 227 -10.18 3.30 -1.26
CA THR A 227 -10.73 2.20 -2.07
C THR A 227 -10.56 0.83 -1.40
N SER A 228 -9.47 0.69 -0.64
CA SER A 228 -9.09 -0.58 0.00
C SER A 228 -9.35 -0.60 1.51
N ASN A 229 -9.90 0.50 2.06
CA ASN A 229 -9.98 0.77 3.50
C ASN A 229 -8.61 0.73 4.20
N GLU A 230 -7.52 0.89 3.47
CA GLU A 230 -6.18 0.80 4.07
C GLU A 230 -5.80 2.10 4.80
N ILE A 231 -6.29 3.25 4.37
CA ILE A 231 -5.92 4.53 4.99
C ILE A 231 -6.73 4.76 6.26
N GLY A 232 -8.06 4.72 6.14
CA GLY A 232 -9.01 5.02 7.22
C GLY A 232 -9.47 3.81 8.03
N GLY A 233 -9.04 2.59 7.70
CA GLY A 233 -9.48 1.36 8.37
C GLY A 233 -10.90 0.93 7.98
N ASP A 234 -11.38 -0.19 8.49
CA ASP A 234 -12.72 -0.69 8.16
C ASP A 234 -13.85 -0.06 9.00
N GLY A 235 -15.09 -0.21 8.51
CA GLY A 235 -16.30 0.33 9.14
C GLY A 235 -16.57 1.80 8.82
N ASP A 236 -17.71 2.34 9.29
CA ASP A 236 -18.16 3.70 8.94
C ASP A 236 -17.33 4.80 9.62
N ILE A 237 -16.81 4.51 10.82
CA ILE A 237 -16.05 5.46 11.63
C ILE A 237 -14.56 5.26 11.31
N PRO A 238 -13.89 6.25 10.71
CA PRO A 238 -12.48 6.12 10.34
C PRO A 238 -11.58 6.04 11.57
N HIS A 239 -10.41 5.45 11.35
CA HIS A 239 -9.33 5.35 12.32
C HIS A 239 -8.83 6.73 12.77
N PRO A 240 -8.60 6.98 14.08
CA PRO A 240 -8.12 8.29 14.57
C PRO A 240 -6.75 8.70 13.99
N GLY A 241 -5.97 7.74 13.49
CA GLY A 241 -4.68 7.98 12.83
C GLY A 241 -4.74 8.78 11.52
N ILE A 242 -5.93 9.14 10.99
CA ILE A 242 -6.06 10.12 9.90
C ILE A 242 -6.31 11.55 10.40
N GLY A 243 -6.37 11.77 11.72
CA GLY A 243 -6.70 13.06 12.32
C GLY A 243 -8.14 13.50 12.01
N ASN A 244 -8.35 14.80 11.84
CA ASN A 244 -9.63 15.38 11.43
C ASN A 244 -9.94 15.23 9.92
N ALA A 245 -9.17 14.44 9.17
CA ALA A 245 -9.45 14.19 7.77
C ALA A 245 -10.80 13.48 7.61
N ARG A 246 -11.56 13.88 6.59
CA ARG A 246 -12.81 13.24 6.22
C ARG A 246 -12.53 12.14 5.20
N ARG A 247 -13.42 11.14 5.12
CA ARG A 247 -13.24 9.99 4.22
C ARG A 247 -14.46 9.75 3.34
N LEU A 248 -14.20 9.42 2.08
CA LEU A 248 -15.13 8.79 1.16
C LEU A 248 -14.64 7.36 0.91
N GLN A 249 -15.53 6.38 1.09
CA GLN A 249 -15.24 4.98 0.77
C GLN A 249 -15.70 4.71 -0.65
N VAL A 250 -14.82 4.10 -1.45
CA VAL A 250 -15.15 3.77 -2.84
C VAL A 250 -15.84 2.41 -2.89
N PRO A 251 -17.05 2.29 -3.46
CA PRO A 251 -17.79 1.02 -3.47
C PRO A 251 -17.11 -0.11 -4.26
N ASN A 252 -16.39 0.25 -5.32
CA ASN A 252 -15.54 -0.65 -6.10
C ASN A 252 -14.45 0.14 -6.82
N GLN A 253 -13.33 -0.53 -7.16
CA GLN A 253 -12.15 0.11 -7.75
C GLN A 253 -12.48 0.91 -9.02
N ASP A 254 -13.35 0.39 -9.90
CA ASP A 254 -13.71 1.06 -11.15
C ASP A 254 -14.42 2.40 -10.94
N MET A 255 -15.00 2.64 -9.76
CA MET A 255 -15.73 3.88 -9.45
C MET A 255 -14.87 4.97 -8.80
N GLN A 256 -13.60 4.70 -8.50
CA GLN A 256 -12.71 5.64 -7.80
C GLN A 256 -12.63 7.00 -8.49
N HIS A 257 -12.53 7.03 -9.82
CA HIS A 257 -12.50 8.27 -10.59
C HIS A 257 -13.77 9.14 -10.41
N LYS A 258 -14.95 8.53 -10.22
CA LYS A 258 -16.20 9.27 -9.97
C LYS A 258 -16.23 9.83 -8.55
N VAL A 259 -15.78 9.05 -7.58
CA VAL A 259 -15.68 9.50 -6.18
C VAL A 259 -14.68 10.65 -6.03
N LEU A 260 -13.60 10.65 -6.81
CA LEU A 260 -12.67 11.79 -6.88
C LEU A 260 -13.35 13.08 -7.37
N ILE A 261 -14.21 12.99 -8.38
CA ILE A 261 -14.99 14.12 -8.89
C ILE A 261 -15.99 14.60 -7.84
N GLU A 262 -16.74 13.67 -7.26
CA GLU A 262 -17.71 13.93 -6.18
C GLU A 262 -17.06 14.66 -4.99
N ALA A 263 -15.86 14.24 -4.59
CA ALA A 263 -15.12 14.84 -3.49
C ALA A 263 -14.91 16.35 -3.71
N VAL A 264 -14.57 16.74 -4.94
CA VAL A 264 -14.34 18.16 -5.28
C VAL A 264 -15.65 18.93 -5.41
N GLU A 265 -16.64 18.36 -6.08
CA GLU A 265 -17.92 19.02 -6.33
C GLU A 265 -18.70 19.28 -5.04
N ASN A 266 -18.66 18.34 -4.08
CA ASN A 266 -19.54 18.38 -2.90
C ASN A 266 -18.85 18.84 -1.61
N HIS A 267 -17.51 18.80 -1.52
CA HIS A 267 -16.82 18.99 -0.24
C HIS A 267 -15.75 20.07 -0.22
N MET A 268 -15.48 20.76 -1.35
CA MET A 268 -14.52 21.87 -1.46
C MET A 268 -13.19 21.64 -0.70
N PRO A 269 -12.51 20.50 -0.90
CA PRO A 269 -11.29 20.17 -0.17
C PRO A 269 -10.14 21.11 -0.54
N GLN A 270 -9.21 21.27 0.40
CA GLN A 270 -7.90 21.90 0.14
C GLN A 270 -6.84 20.86 -0.19
N ALA A 271 -7.03 19.62 0.28
CA ALA A 271 -6.20 18.49 -0.09
C ALA A 271 -7.04 17.22 -0.26
N ILE A 272 -6.63 16.37 -1.20
CA ILE A 272 -7.19 15.04 -1.40
C ILE A 272 -6.09 14.00 -1.25
N VAL A 273 -6.34 12.98 -0.44
CA VAL A 273 -5.45 11.83 -0.25
C VAL A 273 -6.07 10.61 -0.94
N ILE A 274 -5.28 9.91 -1.75
CA ILE A 274 -5.72 8.79 -2.59
C ILE A 274 -4.83 7.59 -2.27
N ASP A 275 -5.44 6.44 -2.02
CA ASP A 275 -4.68 5.22 -1.68
C ASP A 275 -3.75 4.80 -2.82
N GLU A 276 -4.31 4.47 -3.99
CA GLU A 276 -3.54 4.08 -5.17
C GLU A 276 -4.19 4.63 -6.44
N ILE A 277 -3.39 5.22 -7.34
CA ILE A 277 -3.79 5.57 -8.70
C ILE A 277 -3.23 4.50 -9.64
N GLY A 278 -4.12 3.77 -10.30
CA GLY A 278 -3.80 2.66 -11.20
C GLY A 278 -4.36 2.80 -12.60
N THR A 279 -5.42 3.59 -12.81
CA THR A 279 -6.10 3.69 -14.11
C THR A 279 -5.95 5.05 -14.77
N LYS A 280 -6.11 5.09 -16.11
CA LYS A 280 -6.11 6.34 -16.88
C LYS A 280 -7.22 7.30 -16.45
N LEU A 281 -8.39 6.77 -16.09
CA LEU A 281 -9.52 7.60 -15.64
C LEU A 281 -9.21 8.28 -14.31
N GLU A 282 -8.60 7.56 -13.36
CA GLU A 282 -8.14 8.13 -12.09
C GLU A 282 -7.05 9.18 -12.31
N ALA A 283 -6.09 8.92 -13.19
CA ALA A 283 -5.03 9.87 -13.50
C ALA A 283 -5.56 11.17 -14.13
N MET A 284 -6.52 11.08 -15.04
CA MET A 284 -7.19 12.25 -15.63
C MET A 284 -8.00 13.02 -14.57
N ALA A 285 -8.71 12.32 -13.67
CA ALA A 285 -9.43 12.95 -12.58
C ALA A 285 -8.47 13.69 -11.65
N ALA A 286 -7.40 13.03 -11.20
CA ALA A 286 -6.36 13.63 -10.36
C ALA A 286 -5.74 14.88 -11.01
N SER A 287 -5.37 14.81 -12.30
CA SER A 287 -4.81 15.97 -13.02
C SER A 287 -5.80 17.15 -13.09
N THR A 288 -7.08 16.88 -13.34
CA THR A 288 -8.13 17.91 -13.35
C THR A 288 -8.31 18.56 -11.98
N ILE A 289 -8.20 17.77 -10.91
CA ILE A 289 -8.27 18.25 -9.51
C ILE A 289 -7.06 19.13 -9.18
N ALA A 290 -5.86 18.71 -9.59
CA ALA A 290 -4.62 19.47 -9.39
C ALA A 290 -4.67 20.84 -10.06
N GLN A 291 -5.19 20.91 -11.29
CA GLN A 291 -5.39 22.17 -12.03
C GLN A 291 -6.32 23.16 -11.33
N ARG A 292 -7.18 22.69 -10.42
CA ARG A 292 -8.04 23.54 -9.55
C ARG A 292 -7.31 24.04 -8.30
N GLY A 293 -6.02 23.76 -8.15
CA GLY A 293 -5.20 24.19 -7.01
C GLY A 293 -5.40 23.36 -5.74
N ILE A 294 -5.99 22.17 -5.86
CA ILE A 294 -6.18 21.24 -4.73
C ILE A 294 -4.91 20.39 -4.61
N GLN A 295 -4.31 20.35 -3.40
CA GLN A 295 -3.12 19.54 -3.14
C GLN A 295 -3.48 18.06 -3.18
N LEU A 296 -2.74 17.26 -3.93
CA LEU A 296 -2.95 15.81 -4.01
C LEU A 296 -1.85 15.05 -3.30
N VAL A 297 -2.21 14.01 -2.56
CA VAL A 297 -1.27 13.05 -1.97
C VAL A 297 -1.72 11.66 -2.36
N ALA A 298 -0.93 10.95 -3.15
CA ALA A 298 -1.34 9.66 -3.69
C ALA A 298 -0.19 8.65 -3.68
N THR A 299 -0.53 7.37 -3.81
CA THR A 299 0.43 6.36 -4.29
C THR A 299 0.10 5.94 -5.72
N ALA A 300 1.07 5.37 -6.44
CA ALA A 300 0.84 4.79 -7.76
C ALA A 300 1.52 3.43 -7.91
N HIS A 301 0.96 2.63 -8.82
CA HIS A 301 1.52 1.34 -9.18
C HIS A 301 2.81 1.51 -9.99
N GLY A 302 3.95 1.24 -9.36
CA GLY A 302 5.26 1.33 -10.00
C GLY A 302 6.38 1.03 -9.03
N VAL A 303 7.43 0.36 -9.51
CA VAL A 303 8.67 0.18 -8.72
C VAL A 303 9.52 1.45 -8.79
N THR A 304 9.51 2.12 -9.95
CA THR A 304 10.31 3.30 -10.23
C THR A 304 9.53 4.35 -11.02
N ILE A 305 10.05 5.57 -11.08
CA ILE A 305 9.46 6.67 -11.86
C ILE A 305 9.48 6.37 -13.36
N GLU A 306 10.49 5.67 -13.86
CA GLU A 306 10.60 5.29 -15.27
C GLU A 306 9.44 4.38 -15.68
N ASN A 307 9.05 3.44 -14.81
CA ASN A 307 7.88 2.59 -15.06
C ASN A 307 6.60 3.42 -15.19
N LEU A 308 6.49 4.52 -14.45
CA LEU A 308 5.33 5.40 -14.49
C LEU A 308 5.32 6.25 -15.77
N ILE A 309 6.48 6.79 -16.17
CA ILE A 309 6.64 7.56 -17.41
C ILE A 309 6.38 6.69 -18.64
N MET A 310 6.81 5.42 -18.61
CA MET A 310 6.57 4.49 -19.73
C MET A 310 5.13 3.94 -19.76
N ASN A 311 4.32 4.19 -18.73
CA ASN A 311 2.94 3.72 -18.67
C ASN A 311 2.00 4.75 -19.31
N PRO A 312 1.40 4.48 -20.48
CA PRO A 312 0.54 5.45 -21.18
C PRO A 312 -0.72 5.85 -20.39
N SER A 313 -1.08 5.09 -19.35
CA SER A 313 -2.21 5.42 -18.49
C SER A 313 -1.84 6.41 -17.38
N LEU A 314 -0.57 6.44 -16.97
CA LEU A 314 -0.11 7.16 -15.78
C LEU A 314 0.96 8.22 -16.07
N GLU A 315 1.51 8.26 -17.28
CA GLU A 315 2.54 9.24 -17.70
C GLU A 315 2.16 10.70 -17.39
N MET A 316 0.86 11.01 -17.44
CA MET A 316 0.36 12.36 -17.18
C MET A 316 0.54 12.81 -15.73
N LEU A 317 0.65 11.86 -14.79
CA LEU A 317 0.89 12.15 -13.37
C LEU A 317 2.29 12.71 -13.11
N VAL A 318 3.23 12.56 -14.04
CA VAL A 318 4.64 12.94 -13.87
C VAL A 318 4.97 14.24 -14.61
N GLY A 319 3.99 14.85 -15.28
CA GLY A 319 4.22 15.99 -16.16
C GLY A 319 4.86 15.55 -17.47
N GLY A 320 4.11 15.66 -18.58
CA GLY A 320 4.66 15.41 -19.90
C GLY A 320 5.76 16.40 -20.26
N ILE A 321 6.60 16.05 -21.24
CA ILE A 321 7.69 16.89 -21.79
C ILE A 321 7.18 18.24 -22.37
N GLN A 322 5.87 18.49 -22.42
CA GLN A 322 5.29 19.77 -22.84
C GLN A 322 5.19 20.77 -21.67
N VAL A 323 6.32 21.45 -21.43
CA VAL A 323 6.47 22.87 -21.09
C VAL A 323 5.38 23.48 -20.17
N ARG A 324 5.55 23.34 -18.83
CA ARG A 324 5.43 24.43 -17.81
C ARG A 324 5.38 23.97 -16.33
N THR A 325 5.62 22.69 -16.03
CA THR A 325 5.76 22.22 -14.64
C THR A 325 7.14 21.59 -14.45
N PHE A 326 8.00 22.19 -13.63
CA PHE A 326 9.24 21.54 -13.19
C PHE A 326 8.87 20.43 -12.21
N CYS A 327 9.01 19.14 -12.59
CA CYS A 327 9.09 18.11 -11.55
C CYS A 327 10.45 18.24 -10.89
N ILE A 328 10.45 18.53 -9.60
CA ILE A 328 11.64 18.30 -8.77
C ILE A 328 11.49 16.91 -8.16
N SER A 329 12.35 16.00 -8.58
CA SER A 329 12.47 14.67 -8.00
C SER A 329 13.47 14.73 -6.86
N PHE A 330 13.01 14.49 -5.63
CA PHE A 330 13.89 14.30 -4.48
C PHE A 330 13.79 12.86 -3.97
N SER A 331 14.94 12.29 -3.63
CA SER A 331 15.06 10.98 -3.00
C SER A 331 15.32 11.16 -1.51
N VAL A 332 14.36 10.78 -0.67
CA VAL A 332 14.53 10.73 0.79
C VAL A 332 14.68 9.26 1.18
N ARG A 333 15.86 8.87 1.68
CA ARG A 333 16.08 7.52 2.23
C ARG A 333 15.69 7.49 3.70
N PHE A 334 14.76 6.61 4.04
CA PHE A 334 14.45 6.26 5.43
C PHE A 334 15.35 5.09 5.89
N PRO A 335 15.82 5.06 7.15
CA PRO A 335 16.54 3.91 7.69
C PRO A 335 15.68 2.64 7.57
N ASN A 336 16.22 1.57 6.97
CA ASN A 336 15.56 0.27 6.76
C ASN A 336 14.31 0.25 5.87
N GLN A 337 13.96 1.32 5.15
CA GLN A 337 12.84 1.33 4.20
C GLN A 337 13.27 1.93 2.86
N ASN A 338 13.21 1.14 1.79
CA ASN A 338 13.36 1.61 0.41
C ASN A 338 12.06 2.29 -0.04
N VAL A 339 11.77 3.48 0.48
CA VAL A 339 10.70 4.35 -0.03
C VAL A 339 11.36 5.42 -0.89
N VAL A 340 11.01 5.50 -2.17
CA VAL A 340 11.63 6.46 -3.09
C VAL A 340 10.58 7.21 -3.89
N PHE A 341 10.83 8.52 -4.00
CA PHE A 341 10.28 9.53 -4.89
C PHE A 341 9.05 10.28 -4.38
N CYS A 342 9.30 11.57 -4.15
CA CYS A 342 8.36 12.65 -4.20
C CYS A 342 8.61 13.36 -5.54
N CYS A 343 7.69 13.24 -6.50
CA CYS A 343 7.62 14.25 -7.55
C CYS A 343 6.72 15.36 -6.99
N SER A 344 7.17 16.61 -7.10
CA SER A 344 6.24 17.73 -7.25
C SER A 344 5.55 17.59 -8.60
N CYS A 345 4.69 16.58 -8.75
CA CYS A 345 3.87 16.39 -9.93
C CYS A 345 2.44 16.12 -9.51
N LEU A 346 1.60 17.06 -9.91
CA LEU A 346 0.27 16.89 -10.46
C LEU A 346 -0.18 18.23 -11.02
#